data_AF-A0A929V750-F1
#
_entry.id   AF-A0A929V750-F1
#
_cell.length_a   1.000
_cell.length_b   1.000
_cell.length_c   1.000
_cell.angle_alpha   90.00
_cell.angle_beta   90.00
_cell.angle_gamma   90.00
#
_symmetry.space_group_name_H-M   'P 1'
#
loop_
_entity.id
_entity.type
_entity.pdbx_description
1 polymer ?
#
loop_
_entity_poly.entity_id
_entity_poly.type
_entity_poly.pdbx_seq_one_letter_code
_entity_poly.pdbx_strand_id
1 'polypeptide(L)'
;GYKIKDKHLIIDEDKAEVVRYIFQRYSQIRSKRSTVVDARNKFQNGITYKVLDTMIRNEIYIGKYRDNFNYCEPIISTELFEEVQELLKQGHLRYGKKTNNNFEYNYIFSGLVHCPKCKKIMASNKTLGFTRKNGEEVYYFYYRCMNKMMQKSCDYCKMVNEQKLEKYLLDTLFQKLKRYKVDYQLKENKKIVPDLEQKKIIQNKIKRLQDLYVNELIEIEDYKKQYSKLQEELSKFKDVTTTKKKDFSQIDNILNSDYKEIYKKLNNVNKRIFWHSIIKEIYPIPDTENFKIIFK
;
A
#
# COMPACT_ATOMS: atom_id res chain seq x y z
N GLY A 1 17.43 -17.20 -5.67
CA GLY A 1 17.76 -15.81 -6.02
C GLY A 1 19.18 -15.71 -6.50
N TYR A 2 20.15 -16.17 -5.70
CA TYR A 2 21.58 -16.05 -6.03
C TYR A 2 22.25 -17.41 -6.18
N LYS A 3 23.36 -17.43 -6.92
CA LYS A 3 24.34 -18.51 -6.99
C LYS A 3 25.72 -17.97 -6.63
N ILE A 4 26.59 -18.82 -6.10
CA ILE A 4 27.96 -18.44 -5.78
C ILE A 4 28.83 -18.71 -7.00
N LYS A 5 29.55 -17.68 -7.46
CA LYS A 5 30.60 -17.79 -8.47
C LYS A 5 31.78 -16.94 -8.01
N ASP A 6 32.97 -17.52 -7.99
CA ASP A 6 34.21 -16.84 -7.56
C ASP A 6 34.10 -16.16 -6.19
N LYS A 7 33.46 -16.84 -5.22
CA LYS A 7 33.14 -16.34 -3.87
C LYS A 7 32.21 -15.11 -3.81
N HIS A 8 31.62 -14.70 -4.94
CA HIS A 8 30.64 -13.62 -5.02
C HIS A 8 29.24 -14.16 -5.29
N LEU A 9 28.22 -13.46 -4.77
CA LEU A 9 26.83 -13.74 -5.10
C LEU A 9 26.49 -13.08 -6.43
N ILE A 10 26.11 -13.91 -7.41
CA ILE A 10 25.62 -13.47 -8.71
C ILE A 10 24.16 -13.89 -8.84
N ILE A 11 23.35 -13.08 -9.51
CA ILE A 11 21.95 -13.38 -9.74
C ILE A 11 21.81 -14.70 -10.51
N ASP A 12 20.95 -15.57 -9.99
CA ASP A 12 20.47 -16.78 -10.66
C ASP A 12 19.08 -16.43 -11.20
N GLU A 13 19.00 -16.01 -12.46
CA GLU A 13 17.80 -15.38 -13.04
C GLU A 13 16.54 -16.24 -12.91
N ASP A 14 16.63 -17.55 -13.14
CA ASP A 14 15.48 -18.47 -12.99
C ASP A 14 14.94 -18.44 -11.55
N LYS A 15 15.83 -18.47 -10.55
CA LYS A 15 15.45 -18.39 -9.14
C LYS A 15 15.15 -16.96 -8.69
N ALA A 16 15.63 -15.95 -9.41
CA ALA A 16 15.40 -14.54 -9.14
C ALA A 16 14.00 -14.13 -9.61
N GLU A 17 13.50 -14.68 -10.72
CA GLU A 17 12.11 -14.46 -11.16
C GLU A 17 11.11 -14.90 -10.06
N VAL A 18 11.38 -16.03 -9.41
CA VAL A 18 10.54 -16.51 -8.30
C VAL A 18 10.55 -15.52 -7.12
N VAL A 19 11.70 -14.92 -6.81
CA VAL A 19 11.83 -13.90 -5.76
C VAL A 19 11.03 -12.65 -6.16
N ARG A 20 11.28 -12.10 -7.37
CA ARG A 20 10.58 -10.91 -7.89
C ARG A 20 9.07 -11.12 -7.86
N TYR A 21 8.61 -12.27 -8.33
CA TYR A 21 7.19 -12.64 -8.31
C TYR A 21 6.63 -12.71 -6.89
N ILE A 22 7.30 -13.35 -5.94
CA ILE A 22 6.81 -13.47 -4.56
C ILE A 22 6.64 -12.10 -3.91
N PHE A 23 7.63 -11.20 -4.05
CA PHE A 23 7.54 -9.86 -3.48
C PHE A 23 6.39 -9.06 -4.10
N GLN A 24 6.30 -9.03 -5.44
CA GLN A 24 5.24 -8.31 -6.15
C GLN A 24 3.86 -8.90 -5.86
N ARG A 25 3.73 -10.22 -5.85
CA ARG A 25 2.46 -10.91 -5.60
C ARG A 25 1.99 -10.72 -4.16
N TYR A 26 2.92 -10.73 -3.21
CA TYR A 26 2.61 -10.46 -1.81
C TYR A 26 2.21 -8.99 -1.60
N SER A 27 2.86 -8.02 -2.23
CA SER A 27 2.47 -6.60 -2.08
C SER A 27 1.05 -6.33 -2.61
N GLN A 28 0.66 -7.02 -3.69
CA GLN A 28 -0.68 -6.96 -4.28
C GLN A 28 -1.77 -7.65 -3.43
N ILE A 29 -1.58 -8.92 -3.07
CA ILE A 29 -2.62 -9.71 -2.38
C ILE A 29 -2.60 -9.47 -0.87
N ARG A 30 -1.42 -9.23 -0.29
CA ARG A 30 -1.19 -9.20 1.16
C ARG A 30 -1.57 -10.51 1.87
N SER A 31 -1.47 -11.66 1.19
CA SER A 31 -1.75 -12.99 1.77
C SER A 31 -0.61 -13.94 1.48
N LYS A 32 0.16 -14.29 2.52
CA LYS A 32 1.28 -15.24 2.39
C LYS A 32 0.83 -16.59 1.82
N ARG A 33 -0.30 -17.12 2.30
CA ARG A 33 -0.82 -18.42 1.83
C ARG A 33 -1.20 -18.36 0.35
N SER A 34 -1.95 -17.35 -0.06
CA SER A 34 -2.34 -17.19 -1.47
C SER A 34 -1.10 -16.96 -2.34
N THR A 35 -0.11 -16.19 -1.87
CA THR A 35 1.16 -16.02 -2.58
C THR A 35 1.93 -17.33 -2.74
N VAL A 36 1.96 -18.20 -1.71
CA VAL A 36 2.56 -19.55 -1.85
C VAL A 36 1.83 -20.37 -2.90
N VAL A 37 0.50 -20.43 -2.84
CA VAL A 37 -0.31 -21.19 -3.81
C VAL A 37 -0.05 -20.70 -5.23
N ASP A 38 -0.11 -19.38 -5.44
CA ASP A 38 0.12 -18.77 -6.75
C ASP A 38 1.55 -19.02 -7.26
N ALA A 39 2.56 -18.90 -6.40
CA ALA A 39 3.95 -19.16 -6.77
C ALA A 39 4.19 -20.63 -7.13
N ARG A 40 3.60 -21.57 -6.38
CA ARG A 40 3.66 -23.01 -6.69
C ARG A 40 3.01 -23.32 -8.03
N ASN A 41 1.83 -22.76 -8.28
CA ASN A 41 1.10 -22.98 -9.52
C ASN A 41 1.85 -22.41 -10.72
N LYS A 42 2.45 -21.20 -10.59
CA LYS A 42 3.18 -20.55 -11.67
C LYS A 42 4.50 -21.26 -11.99
N PHE A 43 5.29 -21.60 -10.98
CA PHE A 43 6.67 -22.07 -11.16
C PHE A 43 6.86 -23.56 -10.93
N GLN A 44 5.78 -24.30 -10.62
CA GLN A 44 5.80 -25.74 -10.29
C GLN A 44 6.88 -26.09 -9.24
N ASN A 45 7.03 -25.21 -8.23
CA ASN A 45 8.09 -25.30 -7.25
C ASN A 45 7.59 -25.78 -5.87
N GLY A 46 8.53 -26.15 -4.99
CA GLY A 46 8.24 -26.64 -3.64
C GLY A 46 8.10 -25.56 -2.55
N ILE A 47 7.94 -24.27 -2.90
CA ILE A 47 8.02 -23.18 -1.92
C ILE A 47 6.99 -23.37 -0.81
N THR A 48 7.41 -23.30 0.45
CA THR A 48 6.51 -23.45 1.61
C THR A 48 6.18 -22.09 2.24
N TYR A 49 5.16 -22.05 3.10
CA TYR A 49 4.86 -20.86 3.89
C TYR A 49 6.06 -20.37 4.70
N LYS A 50 6.82 -21.30 5.31
CA LYS A 50 8.02 -20.97 6.09
C LYS A 50 9.09 -20.34 5.21
N VAL A 51 9.34 -20.93 4.04
CA VAL A 51 10.31 -20.40 3.06
C VAL A 51 9.89 -18.99 2.62
N LEU A 52 8.63 -18.79 2.24
CA LEU A 52 8.13 -17.47 1.85
C LEU A 52 8.28 -16.45 2.99
N ASP A 53 7.95 -16.81 4.24
CA ASP A 53 8.07 -15.91 5.40
C ASP A 53 9.52 -15.44 5.64
N THR A 54 10.49 -16.33 5.43
CA THR A 54 11.92 -15.97 5.49
C THR A 54 12.33 -15.12 4.30
N MET A 55 11.89 -15.47 3.08
CA MET A 55 12.26 -14.75 1.86
C MET A 55 11.86 -13.27 1.92
N ILE A 56 10.60 -12.99 2.26
CA ILE A 56 10.06 -11.62 2.23
C ILE A 56 10.65 -10.69 3.30
N ARG A 57 11.49 -11.21 4.21
CA ARG A 57 12.18 -10.44 5.26
C ARG A 57 13.68 -10.30 5.01
N ASN A 58 14.20 -10.99 4.01
CA ASN A 58 15.64 -11.08 3.80
C ASN A 58 16.14 -9.88 3.00
N GLU A 59 16.92 -9.01 3.66
CA GLU A 59 17.53 -7.81 3.07
C GLU A 59 18.57 -8.15 1.97
N ILE A 60 18.99 -9.41 1.84
CA ILE A 60 19.91 -9.80 0.77
C ILE A 60 19.35 -9.49 -0.62
N TYR A 61 18.01 -9.52 -0.78
CA TYR A 61 17.37 -9.26 -2.07
C TYR A 61 17.44 -7.80 -2.51
N ILE A 62 17.75 -6.88 -1.61
CA ILE A 62 18.06 -5.46 -1.90
C ILE A 62 19.58 -5.20 -1.89
N GLY A 63 20.40 -6.25 -1.98
CA GLY A 63 21.86 -6.12 -2.02
C GLY A 63 22.52 -5.88 -0.67
N LYS A 64 21.78 -5.94 0.44
CA LYS A 64 22.28 -5.64 1.78
C LYS A 64 22.58 -6.89 2.60
N TYR A 65 23.74 -6.91 3.27
CA TYR A 65 24.08 -7.91 4.26
C TYR A 65 24.75 -7.26 5.48
N ARG A 66 24.09 -7.33 6.64
CA ARG A 66 24.51 -6.63 7.87
C ARG A 66 24.69 -5.13 7.59
N ASP A 67 25.88 -4.59 7.82
CA ASP A 67 26.22 -3.18 7.62
C ASP A 67 26.71 -2.86 6.20
N ASN A 68 26.84 -3.86 5.32
CA ASN A 68 27.21 -3.65 3.93
C ASN A 68 25.96 -3.50 3.05
N PHE A 69 25.71 -2.27 2.58
CA PHE A 69 24.58 -1.93 1.72
C PHE A 69 24.76 -2.30 0.24
N ASN A 70 25.99 -2.61 -0.19
CA ASN A 70 26.34 -2.96 -1.57
C ASN A 70 27.01 -4.34 -1.63
N TYR A 71 26.50 -5.29 -0.85
CA TYR A 71 27.08 -6.62 -0.72
C TYR A 71 26.92 -7.46 -2.00
N CYS A 72 25.81 -7.31 -2.71
CA CYS A 72 25.57 -7.98 -3.99
C CYS A 72 24.57 -7.19 -4.85
N GLU A 73 24.44 -7.58 -6.11
CA GLU A 73 23.46 -6.97 -7.02
C GLU A 73 22.03 -7.23 -6.52
N PRO A 74 21.18 -6.20 -6.41
CA PRO A 74 19.81 -6.35 -5.91
C PRO A 74 18.90 -7.09 -6.91
N ILE A 75 18.09 -8.02 -6.41
CA ILE A 75 17.06 -8.71 -7.22
C ILE A 75 15.76 -7.89 -7.28
N ILE A 76 15.47 -7.13 -6.23
CA ILE A 76 14.29 -6.26 -6.11
C ILE A 76 14.71 -4.85 -5.69
N SER A 77 13.86 -3.86 -5.95
CA SER A 77 14.11 -2.49 -5.50
C SER A 77 13.91 -2.34 -3.99
N THR A 78 14.64 -1.39 -3.40
CA THR A 78 14.50 -1.04 -1.98
C THR A 78 13.08 -0.61 -1.64
N GLU A 79 12.42 0.12 -2.54
CA GLU A 79 11.03 0.59 -2.36
C GLU A 79 10.04 -0.58 -2.24
N LEU A 80 10.18 -1.61 -3.08
CA LEU A 80 9.30 -2.78 -3.02
C LEU A 80 9.55 -3.57 -1.73
N PHE A 81 10.81 -3.70 -1.31
CA PHE A 81 11.14 -4.36 -0.05
C PHE A 81 10.56 -3.62 1.16
N GLU A 82 10.73 -2.29 1.21
CA GLU A 82 10.18 -1.42 2.25
C GLU A 82 8.65 -1.47 2.28
N GLU A 83 7.98 -1.43 1.12
CA GLU A 83 6.53 -1.64 1.04
C GLU A 83 6.14 -2.95 1.70
N VAL A 84 6.82 -4.06 1.34
CA VAL A 84 6.56 -5.37 1.93
C VAL A 84 6.81 -5.40 3.44
N GLN A 85 7.85 -4.73 3.95
CA GLN A 85 8.10 -4.64 5.39
C GLN A 85 6.99 -3.87 6.11
N GLU A 86 6.50 -2.77 5.54
CA GLU A 86 5.37 -2.03 6.11
C GLU A 86 4.09 -2.87 6.13
N LEU A 87 3.82 -3.64 5.08
CA LEU A 87 2.70 -4.57 5.04
C LEU A 87 2.82 -5.68 6.10
N LEU A 88 4.04 -6.14 6.39
CA LEU A 88 4.30 -7.12 7.45
C LEU A 88 4.06 -6.54 8.85
N LYS A 89 4.41 -5.27 9.08
CA LYS A 89 4.18 -4.56 10.35
C LYS A 89 2.69 -4.35 10.64
N GLN A 90 1.88 -4.08 9.62
CA GLN A 90 0.42 -3.88 9.75
C GLN A 90 -0.32 -5.12 10.30
N GLY A 91 0.35 -6.27 10.36
CA GLY A 91 -0.05 -7.42 11.13
C GLY A 91 -0.37 -8.63 10.27
N HIS A 92 -0.21 -9.81 10.86
CA HIS A 92 -0.62 -11.06 10.25
C HIS A 92 -2.14 -11.03 10.00
N LEU A 93 -2.53 -10.98 8.73
CA LEU A 93 -3.84 -11.44 8.32
C LEU A 93 -3.93 -12.91 8.70
N ARG A 94 -4.42 -13.18 9.92
CA ARG A 94 -4.80 -14.52 10.36
C ARG A 94 -6.03 -14.90 9.55
N TYR A 95 -5.78 -15.32 8.31
CA TYR A 95 -6.74 -16.07 7.53
C TYR A 95 -7.26 -17.19 8.42
N GLY A 96 -8.58 -17.34 8.45
CA GLY A 96 -9.24 -18.43 9.15
C GLY A 96 -8.45 -19.71 8.91
N LYS A 97 -8.06 -20.38 10.01
CA LYS A 97 -7.58 -21.76 9.93
C LYS A 97 -8.51 -22.51 8.97
N LYS A 98 -7.99 -23.45 8.18
CA LYS A 98 -8.82 -24.49 7.58
C LYS A 98 -9.70 -25.02 8.73
N THR A 99 -10.98 -24.69 8.70
CA THR A 99 -11.96 -25.41 9.50
C THR A 99 -12.03 -26.81 8.91
N ASN A 100 -12.38 -27.80 9.72
CA ASN A 100 -12.40 -29.23 9.37
C ASN A 100 -13.11 -29.57 8.04
N ASN A 101 -13.93 -28.67 7.49
CA ASN A 101 -14.71 -28.86 6.26
C ASN A 101 -14.01 -28.37 4.96
N ASN A 102 -12.68 -28.24 4.91
CA ASN A 102 -11.90 -27.90 3.68
C ASN A 102 -12.32 -26.62 2.91
N PHE A 103 -13.13 -25.74 3.49
CA PHE A 103 -13.66 -24.56 2.81
C PHE A 103 -12.60 -23.46 2.66
N GLU A 104 -12.12 -23.24 1.43
CA GLU A 104 -11.17 -22.19 1.08
C GLU A 104 -11.91 -20.97 0.52
N TYR A 105 -12.00 -19.90 1.31
CA TYR A 105 -12.62 -18.64 0.89
C TYR A 105 -11.66 -17.48 1.05
N ASN A 106 -11.36 -16.83 -0.07
CA ASN A 106 -10.53 -15.62 -0.08
C ASN A 106 -11.39 -14.41 0.25
N TYR A 107 -11.19 -13.84 1.44
CA TYR A 107 -11.88 -12.63 1.89
C TYR A 107 -11.32 -11.42 1.14
N ILE A 108 -12.21 -10.72 0.41
CA ILE A 108 -11.80 -9.69 -0.54
C ILE A 108 -11.34 -8.38 0.12
N PHE A 109 -11.80 -8.09 1.34
CA PHE A 109 -11.42 -6.91 2.14
C PHE A 109 -10.56 -7.23 3.37
N SER A 110 -10.06 -8.46 3.51
CA SER A 110 -9.19 -8.82 4.65
C SER A 110 -7.96 -7.90 4.68
N GLY A 111 -7.74 -7.19 5.78
CA GLY A 111 -6.65 -6.22 5.89
C GLY A 111 -6.94 -4.83 5.35
N LEU A 112 -8.17 -4.58 4.89
CA LEU A 112 -8.68 -3.25 4.59
C LEU A 112 -9.69 -2.78 5.63
N VAL A 113 -10.43 -3.68 6.28
CA VAL A 113 -11.47 -3.29 7.27
C VAL A 113 -10.85 -3.08 8.64
N HIS A 114 -10.98 -1.88 9.19
CA HIS A 114 -10.49 -1.48 10.50
C HIS A 114 -11.64 -1.20 11.46
N CYS A 115 -11.44 -1.58 12.73
CA CYS A 115 -12.38 -1.26 13.79
C CYS A 115 -12.47 0.26 13.97
N PRO A 116 -13.68 0.87 13.97
CA PRO A 116 -13.82 2.32 14.12
C PRO A 116 -13.38 2.82 15.49
N LYS A 117 -13.36 1.94 16.51
CA LYS A 117 -12.96 2.28 17.88
C LYS A 117 -11.48 2.02 18.12
N CYS A 118 -11.04 0.75 18.11
CA CYS A 118 -9.64 0.41 18.43
C CYS A 118 -8.66 0.54 17.25
N LYS A 119 -9.13 0.89 16.04
CA LYS A 119 -8.33 1.06 14.81
C LYS A 119 -7.56 -0.18 14.32
N LYS A 120 -7.61 -1.29 15.05
CA LYS A 120 -7.02 -2.57 14.62
C LYS A 120 -7.83 -3.17 13.46
N ILE A 121 -7.13 -3.91 12.60
CA ILE A 121 -7.71 -4.66 11.49
C ILE A 121 -8.74 -5.66 12.04
N MET A 122 -9.91 -5.71 11.43
CA MET A 122 -10.97 -6.65 11.76
C MET A 122 -10.69 -8.00 11.14
N ALA A 123 -10.90 -9.07 11.91
CA ALA A 123 -10.64 -10.43 11.46
C ALA A 123 -11.82 -10.99 10.66
N SER A 124 -11.49 -11.76 9.64
CA SER A 124 -12.42 -12.55 8.85
C SER A 124 -13.16 -13.58 9.70
N ASN A 125 -14.47 -13.69 9.50
CA ASN A 125 -15.36 -14.62 10.17
C ASN A 125 -16.38 -15.17 9.17
N LYS A 126 -16.71 -16.47 9.28
CA LYS A 126 -17.85 -17.06 8.58
C LYS A 126 -18.92 -17.48 9.57
N THR A 127 -20.16 -17.41 9.16
CA THR A 127 -21.32 -17.89 9.92
C THR A 127 -22.15 -18.78 9.02
N LEU A 128 -22.58 -19.94 9.51
CA LEU A 128 -23.55 -20.77 8.80
C LEU A 128 -24.86 -20.00 8.70
N GLY A 129 -25.35 -19.80 7.48
CA GLY A 129 -26.62 -19.15 7.21
C GLY A 129 -27.76 -20.16 7.28
N PHE A 130 -27.75 -21.13 6.37
CA PHE A 130 -28.72 -22.21 6.31
C PHE A 130 -28.15 -23.41 5.55
N THR A 131 -28.78 -24.57 5.71
CA THR A 131 -28.48 -25.78 4.94
C THR A 131 -29.58 -25.99 3.92
N ARG A 132 -29.20 -26.15 2.65
CA ARG A 132 -30.12 -26.45 1.55
C ARG A 132 -30.69 -27.86 1.69
N LYS A 133 -31.80 -28.14 0.99
CA LYS A 133 -32.46 -29.46 0.99
C LYS A 133 -31.55 -30.60 0.52
N ASN A 134 -30.56 -30.31 -0.32
CA ASN A 134 -29.54 -31.26 -0.80
C ASN A 134 -28.37 -31.45 0.19
N GLY A 135 -28.44 -30.89 1.40
CA GLY A 135 -27.39 -30.97 2.42
C GLY A 135 -26.26 -29.94 2.27
N GLU A 136 -26.29 -29.08 1.24
CA GLU A 136 -25.27 -28.04 1.06
C GLU A 136 -25.41 -26.91 2.08
N GLU A 137 -24.34 -26.65 2.82
CA GLU A 137 -24.25 -25.54 3.77
C GLU A 137 -23.95 -24.20 3.07
N VAL A 138 -24.80 -23.19 3.30
CA VAL A 138 -24.61 -21.83 2.79
C VAL A 138 -24.06 -20.95 3.90
N TYR A 139 -22.95 -20.27 3.61
CA TYR A 139 -22.24 -19.43 4.58
C TYR A 139 -22.32 -17.94 4.25
N TYR A 140 -22.34 -17.12 5.29
CA TYR A 140 -22.17 -15.67 5.21
C TYR A 140 -20.79 -15.25 5.71
N PHE A 141 -20.18 -14.27 5.05
CA PHE A 141 -18.84 -13.78 5.34
C PHE A 141 -18.88 -12.41 6.01
N TYR A 142 -18.13 -12.28 7.10
CA TYR A 142 -18.10 -11.10 7.95
C TYR A 142 -16.69 -10.69 8.35
N TYR A 143 -16.56 -9.44 8.78
CA TYR A 143 -15.40 -8.92 9.50
C TYR A 143 -15.82 -8.55 10.92
N ARG A 144 -15.04 -8.98 11.92
CA ARG A 144 -15.32 -8.73 13.34
C ARG A 144 -14.08 -8.29 14.11
N CYS A 145 -14.26 -7.46 15.12
CA CYS A 145 -13.16 -6.98 15.97
C CYS A 145 -12.66 -8.11 16.90
N MET A 146 -11.42 -8.55 16.74
CA MET A 146 -10.81 -9.58 17.61
C MET A 146 -10.59 -9.08 19.04
N ASN A 147 -10.27 -7.79 19.22
CA ASN A 147 -10.07 -7.23 20.54
C ASN A 147 -11.36 -7.22 21.37
N LYS A 148 -12.54 -7.08 20.73
CA LYS A 148 -13.83 -7.27 21.41
C LYS A 148 -14.04 -8.73 21.81
N MET A 149 -13.81 -9.65 20.87
CA MET A 149 -14.15 -11.06 21.03
C MET A 149 -13.23 -11.81 21.98
N MET A 150 -11.92 -11.66 21.82
CA MET A 150 -10.91 -12.45 22.53
C MET A 150 -10.39 -11.72 23.76
N GLN A 151 -10.15 -10.41 23.66
CA GLN A 151 -9.47 -9.62 24.70
C GLN A 151 -10.44 -8.78 25.54
N LYS A 152 -11.70 -8.64 25.12
CA LYS A 152 -12.71 -7.73 25.69
C LYS A 152 -12.22 -6.28 25.88
N SER A 153 -11.13 -5.88 25.21
CA SER A 153 -10.47 -4.57 25.31
C SER A 153 -11.03 -3.52 24.34
N CYS A 154 -12.01 -3.90 23.54
CA CYS A 154 -12.76 -3.02 22.66
C CYS A 154 -14.24 -3.33 22.85
N ASP A 155 -15.09 -2.32 22.75
CA ASP A 155 -16.54 -2.41 22.94
C ASP A 155 -17.33 -2.51 21.63
N TYR A 156 -16.70 -2.25 20.47
CA TYR A 156 -17.32 -2.40 19.15
C TYR A 156 -17.68 -3.87 18.84
N CYS A 157 -18.98 -4.17 18.86
CA CYS A 157 -19.53 -5.53 18.72
C CYS A 157 -20.09 -5.85 17.34
N LYS A 158 -20.32 -4.85 16.48
CA LYS A 158 -20.95 -5.06 15.17
C LYS A 158 -20.01 -5.80 14.22
N MET A 159 -20.60 -6.68 13.41
CA MET A 159 -19.93 -7.39 12.34
C MET A 159 -20.25 -6.74 11.00
N VAL A 160 -19.24 -6.61 10.14
CA VAL A 160 -19.42 -6.06 8.79
C VAL A 160 -19.62 -7.21 7.82
N ASN A 161 -20.78 -7.28 7.17
CA ASN A 161 -21.05 -8.28 6.13
C ASN A 161 -20.28 -7.94 4.84
N GLU A 162 -19.55 -8.91 4.29
CA GLU A 162 -18.71 -8.71 3.11
C GLU A 162 -19.51 -8.36 1.85
N GLN A 163 -20.63 -9.04 1.60
CA GLN A 163 -21.47 -8.79 0.42
C GLN A 163 -22.12 -7.40 0.48
N LYS A 164 -22.61 -6.98 1.66
CA LYS A 164 -23.14 -5.62 1.85
C LYS A 164 -22.07 -4.56 1.61
N LEU A 165 -20.86 -4.79 2.14
CA LEU A 165 -19.72 -3.89 1.94
C LEU A 165 -19.31 -3.84 0.46
N GLU A 166 -19.25 -4.99 -0.21
CA GLU A 166 -18.91 -5.08 -1.65
C GLU A 166 -19.91 -4.29 -2.50
N LYS A 167 -21.21 -4.50 -2.28
CA LYS A 167 -22.27 -3.75 -2.98
C LYS A 167 -22.15 -2.24 -2.73
N TYR A 168 -22.03 -1.83 -1.47
CA TYR A 168 -21.84 -0.42 -1.10
C TYR A 168 -20.64 0.21 -1.81
N LEU A 169 -19.51 -0.50 -1.87
CA LEU A 169 -18.33 -0.01 -2.54
C LEU A 169 -18.55 0.09 -4.04
N LEU A 170 -19.08 -0.94 -4.71
CA LEU A 170 -19.36 -0.86 -6.15
C LEU A 170 -20.32 0.27 -6.53
N ASP A 171 -21.27 0.62 -5.66
CA ASP A 171 -22.22 1.69 -5.90
C ASP A 171 -21.62 3.08 -5.63
N THR A 172 -20.74 3.22 -4.62
CA THR A 172 -20.19 4.52 -4.20
C THR A 172 -18.78 4.82 -4.69
N LEU A 173 -18.05 3.82 -5.18
CA LEU A 173 -16.62 3.90 -5.52
C LEU A 173 -16.35 5.03 -6.50
N PHE A 174 -17.10 5.08 -7.60
CA PHE A 174 -16.89 6.06 -8.67
C PHE A 174 -17.05 7.50 -8.18
N GLN A 175 -18.13 7.77 -7.44
CA GLN A 175 -18.39 9.10 -6.88
C GLN A 175 -17.30 9.50 -5.88
N LYS A 176 -16.87 8.57 -5.03
CA LYS A 176 -15.83 8.82 -4.02
C LYS A 176 -14.44 8.98 -4.63
N LEU A 177 -14.10 8.24 -5.68
CA LEU A 177 -12.84 8.38 -6.41
C LEU A 177 -12.75 9.73 -7.13
N LYS A 178 -13.83 10.15 -7.81
CA LYS A 178 -13.89 11.48 -8.44
C LYS A 178 -13.67 12.59 -7.41
N ARG A 179 -14.40 12.55 -6.29
CA ARG A 179 -14.22 13.52 -5.19
C ARG A 179 -12.81 13.48 -4.63
N TYR A 180 -12.26 12.29 -4.43
CA TYR A 180 -10.91 12.11 -3.91
C TYR A 180 -9.84 12.75 -4.82
N LYS A 181 -9.95 12.57 -6.15
CA LYS A 181 -9.04 13.20 -7.12
C LYS A 181 -9.09 14.72 -7.05
N VAL A 182 -10.30 15.29 -7.02
CA VAL A 182 -10.50 16.74 -6.88
C VAL A 182 -9.94 17.26 -5.56
N ASP A 183 -10.26 16.60 -4.44
CA ASP A 183 -9.77 16.99 -3.11
C ASP A 183 -8.24 16.92 -3.00
N TYR A 184 -7.62 15.92 -3.63
CA TYR A 184 -6.16 15.78 -3.67
C TYR A 184 -5.53 16.93 -4.48
N GLN A 185 -6.04 17.21 -5.68
CA GLN A 185 -5.56 18.31 -6.52
C GLN A 185 -5.70 19.67 -5.81
N LEU A 186 -6.82 19.92 -5.15
CA LEU A 186 -7.04 21.14 -4.38
C LEU A 186 -6.06 21.25 -3.19
N LYS A 187 -5.79 20.14 -2.48
CA LYS A 187 -4.84 20.12 -1.36
C LYS A 187 -3.40 20.31 -1.81
N GLU A 188 -2.99 19.72 -2.93
CA GLU A 188 -1.68 19.97 -3.51
C GLU A 188 -1.55 21.42 -3.95
N ASN A 189 -2.52 21.96 -4.69
CA ASN A 189 -2.50 23.35 -5.13
C ASN A 189 -2.40 24.33 -3.94
N LYS A 190 -3.12 24.07 -2.84
CA LYS A 190 -3.03 24.89 -1.61
C LYS A 190 -1.67 24.84 -0.92
N LYS A 191 -0.90 23.76 -1.07
CA LYS A 191 0.47 23.67 -0.52
C LYS A 191 1.50 24.30 -1.46
N ILE A 192 1.32 24.10 -2.77
CA ILE A 192 2.26 24.52 -3.80
C ILE A 192 2.24 26.04 -3.98
N VAL A 193 1.06 26.68 -3.95
CA VAL A 193 0.94 28.13 -4.24
C VAL A 193 1.75 29.00 -3.25
N PRO A 194 1.63 28.84 -1.92
CA PRO A 194 2.44 29.61 -0.96
C PRO A 194 3.95 29.34 -1.08
N ASP A 195 4.35 28.08 -1.26
CA ASP A 195 5.76 27.69 -1.40
C ASP A 195 6.39 28.30 -2.67
N LEU A 196 5.64 28.36 -3.78
CA LEU A 196 6.09 29.00 -5.03
C LEU A 196 6.23 30.52 -4.88
N GLU A 197 5.28 31.17 -4.21
CA GLU A 197 5.36 32.61 -3.93
C GLU A 197 6.56 32.95 -3.05
N GLN A 198 6.79 32.15 -2.01
CA GLN A 198 7.93 32.34 -1.11
C GLN A 198 9.27 32.08 -1.81
N LYS A 199 9.34 31.06 -2.69
CA LYS A 199 10.51 30.82 -3.55
C LYS A 199 10.79 32.01 -4.47
N LYS A 200 9.76 32.59 -5.08
CA LYS A 200 9.89 33.78 -5.94
C LYS A 200 10.37 35.02 -5.17
N ILE A 201 9.92 35.20 -3.93
CA ILE A 201 10.40 36.29 -3.06
C ILE A 201 11.90 36.13 -2.77
N ILE A 202 12.35 34.92 -2.42
CA ILE A 202 13.78 34.65 -2.14
C ILE A 202 14.63 34.84 -3.41
N GLN A 203 14.16 34.37 -4.57
CA GLN A 203 14.84 34.60 -5.86
C GLN A 203 14.97 36.09 -6.19
N ASN A 204 13.93 36.88 -5.94
CA ASN A 204 13.99 38.33 -6.12
C ASN A 204 14.98 39.01 -5.15
N LYS A 205 15.09 38.52 -3.90
CA LYS A 205 16.12 39.00 -2.96
C LYS A 205 17.53 38.68 -3.44
N ILE A 206 17.76 37.48 -3.99
CA ILE A 206 19.05 37.12 -4.59
C ILE A 206 19.38 38.04 -5.76
N LYS A 207 18.41 38.33 -6.63
CA LYS A 207 18.61 39.25 -7.76
C LYS A 207 18.97 40.66 -7.30
N ARG A 208 18.26 41.20 -6.31
CA ARG A 208 18.60 42.51 -5.71
C ARG A 208 19.97 42.52 -5.07
N LEU A 209 20.36 41.44 -4.40
CA LEU A 209 21.68 41.30 -3.79
C LEU A 209 22.80 41.28 -4.85
N GLN A 210 22.55 40.64 -6.00
CA GLN A 210 23.45 40.68 -7.16
C GLN A 210 23.56 42.11 -7.72
N ASP A 211 22.44 42.81 -7.88
CA ASP A 211 22.44 44.19 -8.38
C ASP A 211 23.22 45.13 -7.45
N LEU A 212 23.10 44.99 -6.12
CA LEU A 212 23.87 45.78 -5.15
C LEU A 212 25.38 45.55 -5.26
N TYR A 213 25.80 44.30 -5.48
CA TYR A 213 27.22 43.96 -5.66
C TYR A 213 27.78 44.49 -6.96
N VAL A 214 27.04 44.35 -8.07
CA VAL A 214 27.45 44.85 -9.40
C VAL A 214 27.60 46.37 -9.42
N ASN A 215 26.75 47.08 -8.66
CA ASN A 215 26.84 48.53 -8.51
C ASN A 215 27.87 48.97 -7.43
N GLU A 216 28.71 48.05 -6.94
CA GLU A 216 29.76 48.30 -5.94
C GLU A 216 29.25 48.90 -4.62
N LEU A 217 27.97 48.67 -4.30
CA LEU A 217 27.32 49.19 -3.08
C LEU A 217 27.56 48.29 -1.85
N ILE A 218 28.15 47.11 -2.04
CA ILE A 218 28.47 46.15 -0.98
C ILE A 218 29.78 45.41 -1.26
N GLU A 219 30.47 45.02 -0.19
CA GLU A 219 31.70 44.24 -0.25
C GLU A 219 31.45 42.77 -0.58
N ILE A 220 32.45 42.13 -1.20
CA ILE A 220 32.35 40.73 -1.65
C ILE A 220 32.11 39.74 -0.50
N GLU A 221 32.63 40.04 0.69
CA GLU A 221 32.49 39.18 1.87
C GLU A 221 31.05 39.22 2.42
N ASP A 222 30.45 40.41 2.44
CA ASP A 222 29.05 40.60 2.84
C ASP A 222 28.09 40.00 1.81
N TYR A 223 28.40 40.13 0.52
CA TYR A 223 27.67 39.45 -0.55
C TYR A 223 27.65 37.93 -0.35
N LYS A 224 28.83 37.29 -0.16
CA LYS A 224 28.93 35.84 0.06
C LYS A 224 28.11 35.38 1.26
N LYS A 225 28.19 36.11 2.38
CA LYS A 225 27.46 35.79 3.61
C LYS A 225 25.94 35.85 3.42
N GLN A 226 25.43 36.90 2.77
CA GLN A 226 24.00 37.04 2.49
C GLN A 226 23.51 36.05 1.43
N TYR A 227 24.33 35.80 0.40
CA TYR A 227 24.03 34.85 -0.65
C TYR A 227 23.92 33.42 -0.10
N SER A 228 24.85 33.00 0.77
CA SER A 228 24.82 31.69 1.42
C SER A 228 23.54 31.51 2.27
N LYS A 229 23.14 32.52 3.03
CA LYS A 229 21.89 32.48 3.82
C LYS A 229 20.66 32.34 2.94
N LEU A 230 20.56 33.12 1.86
CA LEU A 230 19.44 33.04 0.93
C LEU A 230 19.43 31.71 0.15
N GLN A 231 20.60 31.15 -0.17
CA GLN A 231 20.73 29.82 -0.75
C GLN A 231 20.30 28.70 0.22
N GLU A 232 20.65 28.80 1.50
CA GLU A 232 20.17 27.87 2.54
C GLU A 232 18.66 27.98 2.77
N GLU A 233 18.09 29.19 2.71
CA GLU A 233 16.64 29.36 2.73
C GLU A 233 16.00 28.74 1.48
N LEU A 234 16.61 28.94 0.31
CA LEU A 234 16.13 28.38 -0.96
C LEU A 234 16.21 26.84 -0.97
N SER A 235 17.24 26.25 -0.35
CA SER A 235 17.42 24.79 -0.30
C SER A 235 16.44 24.09 0.65
N LYS A 236 15.88 24.80 1.63
CA LYS A 236 14.79 24.31 2.50
C LYS A 236 13.49 24.11 1.74
N PHE A 237 13.26 24.89 0.68
CA PHE A 237 12.20 24.60 -0.29
C PHE A 237 12.68 23.48 -1.20
N LYS A 238 12.48 22.23 -0.75
CA LYS A 238 12.67 21.04 -1.59
C LYS A 238 12.06 21.30 -2.96
N ASP A 239 12.73 20.87 -4.01
CA ASP A 239 12.20 20.92 -5.37
C ASP A 239 10.77 20.34 -5.37
N VAL A 240 9.79 21.24 -5.42
CA VAL A 240 8.35 20.94 -5.43
C VAL A 240 7.99 20.06 -6.64
N THR A 241 8.92 19.91 -7.59
CA THR A 241 8.86 18.99 -8.73
C THR A 241 9.15 17.51 -8.38
N THR A 242 9.74 17.19 -7.23
CA THR A 242 10.17 15.80 -6.86
C THR A 242 9.46 15.20 -5.65
N THR A 243 8.43 15.83 -5.09
CA THR A 243 7.45 15.04 -4.31
C THR A 243 6.79 14.08 -5.27
N LYS A 244 7.00 12.76 -5.12
CA LYS A 244 6.34 11.68 -5.90
C LYS A 244 4.88 12.06 -6.13
N LYS A 245 4.55 12.64 -7.29
CA LYS A 245 3.17 12.95 -7.66
C LYS A 245 2.43 11.64 -7.57
N LYS A 246 1.35 11.64 -6.81
CA LYS A 246 0.56 10.45 -6.62
C LYS A 246 0.04 9.99 -7.97
N ASP A 247 0.42 8.78 -8.36
CA ASP A 247 0.05 8.25 -9.66
C ASP A 247 -1.44 7.87 -9.65
N PHE A 248 -2.24 8.64 -10.40
CA PHE A 248 -3.66 8.39 -10.61
C PHE A 248 -3.94 7.52 -11.83
N SER A 249 -2.92 7.10 -12.60
CA SER A 249 -3.09 6.31 -13.83
C SER A 249 -4.01 5.09 -13.64
N GLN A 250 -3.82 4.37 -12.53
CA GLN A 250 -4.64 3.21 -12.18
C GLN A 250 -6.10 3.59 -11.89
N ILE A 251 -6.32 4.71 -11.20
CA ILE A 251 -7.66 5.22 -10.91
C ILE A 251 -8.34 5.65 -12.21
N ASP A 252 -7.63 6.35 -13.10
CA ASP A 252 -8.16 6.83 -14.37
C ASP A 252 -8.52 5.66 -15.32
N ASN A 253 -7.70 4.61 -15.37
CA ASN A 253 -8.02 3.39 -16.12
C ASN A 253 -9.29 2.70 -15.62
N ILE A 254 -9.52 2.69 -14.30
CA ILE A 254 -10.74 2.12 -13.71
C ILE A 254 -11.95 3.02 -13.97
N LEU A 255 -11.79 4.34 -13.87
CA LEU A 255 -12.88 5.30 -14.12
C LEU A 255 -13.32 5.31 -15.59
N ASN A 256 -12.41 5.02 -16.52
CA ASN A 256 -12.68 5.06 -17.97
C ASN A 256 -13.10 3.71 -18.57
N SER A 257 -13.20 2.65 -17.76
CA SER A 257 -13.59 1.31 -18.22
C SER A 257 -14.94 0.87 -17.64
N ASP A 258 -15.58 -0.11 -18.28
CA ASP A 258 -16.73 -0.84 -17.72
C ASP A 258 -16.29 -1.78 -16.59
N TYR A 259 -15.69 -1.20 -15.55
CA TYR A 259 -15.08 -1.94 -14.45
C TYR A 259 -16.09 -2.82 -13.72
N LYS A 260 -17.39 -2.47 -13.71
CA LYS A 260 -18.43 -3.30 -13.07
C LYS A 260 -18.59 -4.65 -13.76
N GLU A 261 -18.58 -4.68 -15.09
CA GLU A 261 -18.72 -5.92 -15.86
C GLU A 261 -17.45 -6.76 -15.79
N ILE A 262 -16.27 -6.11 -15.82
CA ILE A 262 -14.99 -6.79 -15.61
C ILE A 262 -14.93 -7.37 -14.19
N TYR A 263 -15.30 -6.58 -13.18
CA TYR A 263 -15.25 -6.97 -11.77
C TYR A 263 -16.15 -8.17 -11.45
N LYS A 264 -17.34 -8.26 -12.07
CA LYS A 264 -18.25 -9.41 -11.92
C LYS A 264 -17.61 -10.73 -12.36
N LYS A 265 -16.69 -10.71 -13.32
CA LYS A 265 -15.99 -11.90 -13.83
C LYS A 265 -14.76 -12.29 -12.98
N LEU A 266 -14.36 -11.46 -12.02
CA LEU A 266 -13.18 -11.71 -11.20
C LEU A 266 -13.47 -12.74 -10.10
N ASN A 267 -12.53 -13.66 -9.89
CA ASN A 267 -12.48 -14.48 -8.68
C ASN A 267 -12.11 -13.63 -7.45
N ASN A 268 -12.31 -14.18 -6.25
CA ASN A 268 -12.04 -13.43 -5.01
C ASN A 268 -10.58 -12.99 -4.84
N VAL A 269 -9.61 -13.72 -5.39
CA VAL A 269 -8.19 -13.31 -5.35
C VAL A 269 -7.98 -12.04 -6.17
N ASN A 270 -8.56 -11.97 -7.37
CA ASN A 270 -8.45 -10.81 -8.25
C ASN A 270 -9.28 -9.63 -7.73
N LYS A 271 -10.48 -9.88 -7.17
CA LYS A 271 -11.26 -8.85 -6.47
C LYS A 271 -10.46 -8.24 -5.32
N ARG A 272 -9.77 -9.07 -4.54
CA ARG A 272 -8.90 -8.62 -3.45
C ARG A 272 -7.78 -7.71 -3.96
N ILE A 273 -7.08 -8.10 -5.02
CA ILE A 273 -6.04 -7.27 -5.64
C ILE A 273 -6.61 -5.93 -6.09
N PHE A 274 -7.78 -5.95 -6.75
CA PHE A 274 -8.48 -4.75 -7.18
C PHE A 274 -8.79 -3.80 -6.00
N TRP A 275 -9.33 -4.31 -4.89
CA TRP A 275 -9.61 -3.46 -3.74
C TRP A 275 -8.35 -2.96 -3.05
N HIS A 276 -7.31 -3.78 -2.95
CA HIS A 276 -6.04 -3.39 -2.36
C HIS A 276 -5.22 -2.42 -3.24
N SER A 277 -5.46 -2.33 -4.54
CA SER A 277 -4.81 -1.32 -5.39
C SER A 277 -5.42 0.06 -5.19
N ILE A 278 -6.70 0.14 -4.82
CA ILE A 278 -7.45 1.40 -4.70
C ILE A 278 -7.55 1.90 -3.25
N ILE A 279 -7.84 0.98 -2.32
CA ILE A 279 -8.22 1.31 -0.96
C ILE A 279 -7.05 1.06 -0.01
N LYS A 280 -6.82 2.02 0.88
CA LYS A 280 -5.89 1.90 1.99
C LYS A 280 -6.59 1.32 3.22
N GLU A 281 -7.71 1.91 3.64
CA GLU A 281 -8.45 1.53 4.86
C GLU A 281 -9.96 1.76 4.71
N ILE A 282 -10.75 0.94 5.39
CA ILE A 282 -12.22 0.98 5.44
C ILE A 282 -12.65 0.97 6.91
N TYR A 283 -13.46 1.93 7.31
CA TYR A 283 -14.03 2.02 8.65
C TYR A 283 -15.56 2.00 8.58
N PRO A 284 -16.23 1.02 9.20
CA PRO A 284 -17.69 1.09 9.35
C PRO A 284 -18.05 2.25 10.28
N ILE A 285 -19.04 3.06 9.89
CA ILE A 285 -19.53 4.16 10.72
C ILE A 285 -20.54 3.57 11.72
N PRO A 286 -20.35 3.76 13.04
CA PRO A 286 -21.29 3.29 14.05
C PRO A 286 -22.72 3.71 13.72
N ASP A 287 -23.66 2.81 14.00
CA ASP A 287 -25.11 3.07 13.89
C ASP A 287 -25.64 3.45 12.50
N THR A 288 -24.85 3.22 11.45
CA THR A 288 -25.29 3.37 10.05
C THR A 288 -24.85 2.17 9.21
N GLU A 289 -25.37 2.04 7.99
CA GLU A 289 -24.84 1.10 6.97
C GLU A 289 -23.72 1.73 6.12
N ASN A 290 -23.21 2.91 6.51
CA ASN A 290 -22.21 3.65 5.76
C ASN A 290 -20.76 3.32 6.18
N PHE A 291 -19.83 3.58 5.25
CA PHE A 291 -18.40 3.33 5.46
C PHE A 291 -17.56 4.55 5.11
N LYS A 292 -16.63 4.89 6.00
CA LYS A 292 -15.54 5.83 5.73
C LYS A 292 -14.42 5.08 5.02
N ILE A 293 -14.03 5.55 3.84
CA ILE A 293 -13.01 4.92 3.00
C ILE A 293 -11.82 5.87 2.92
N ILE A 294 -10.63 5.32 3.10
CA ILE A 294 -9.36 6.01 2.88
C ILE A 294 -8.72 5.38 1.64
N PHE A 295 -8.58 6.17 0.58
CA PHE A 295 -7.94 5.73 -0.66
C PHE A 295 -6.41 5.73 -0.52
N LYS A 296 -5.77 4.84 -1.28
CA LYS A 296 -4.33 4.81 -1.40
C LYS A 296 -3.81 6.09 -1.97
#